data_AF-A0AAV4NI40-F1
#
_entry.id   AF-A0AAV4NI40-F1
#
_cell.length_a   1.000
_cell.length_b   1.000
_cell.length_c   1.000
_cell.angle_alpha   90.00
_cell.angle_beta   90.00
_cell.angle_gamma   90.00
#
_symmetry.space_group_name_H-M   'P 1'
#
loop_
_entity.id
_entity.type
_entity.pdbx_description
1 polymer ?
#
loop_
_entity_poly.entity_id
_entity_poly.type
_entity_poly.pdbx_seq_one_letter_code
_entity_poly.pdbx_strand_id
1 'polypeptide(L)'
;MGVPPHERPAFHQPLSPSLHSERGLVRLVNAWNWKDFIIIYEEDDAIIRLKDFMKEEKSRNGKCKYINFKTTATGICFGKLNSIKKYLITSLDLHTIDMEDFQYGKTNITGLRLVQEQNLEFKDVLKEINARLEQRKKDPITTLKTESTLIYDGVKLFASSLEQMDLAKNVSVLPPISCTLMNKGIDGTTLFNFMKNAALPSPGLSGMIEFDAEGFRSRISLDVIYLTASGLTKIGTIVPSKKGEWSINIVPPEYPSDFQFVELENSNFRVTTKLTDPYVMYRESAKKMFGNERFEGYAVDLLNALAEYLHFTFEINPVKDGKHGSFNTTTKLWNGMIGEIFRDVSMLF
;
A
#
# COMPACT_ATOMS: atom_id res chain seq x y z
N MET A 1 44.23 -11.96 17.34
CA MET A 1 43.66 -10.79 16.65
C MET A 1 42.29 -11.20 16.13
N GLY A 2 41.23 -10.78 16.81
CA GLY A 2 39.86 -11.13 16.43
C GLY A 2 39.37 -10.19 15.33
N VAL A 3 38.85 -10.76 14.25
CA VAL A 3 38.17 -10.03 13.17
C VAL A 3 37.00 -9.24 13.79
N PRO A 4 36.84 -7.94 13.50
CA PRO A 4 35.76 -7.12 14.07
C PRO A 4 34.37 -7.71 13.74
N PRO A 5 33.36 -7.51 14.61
CA PRO A 5 32.03 -8.12 14.47
C PRO A 5 31.32 -7.81 13.14
N HIS A 6 31.72 -6.74 12.44
CA HIS A 6 31.19 -6.35 11.12
C HIS A 6 31.84 -7.08 9.93
N GLU A 7 32.91 -7.85 10.14
CA GLU A 7 33.63 -8.59 9.10
C GLU A 7 33.45 -10.12 9.20
N ARG A 8 32.61 -10.59 10.13
CA ARG A 8 32.20 -12.00 10.14
C ARG A 8 31.14 -12.21 9.05
N PRO A 9 31.24 -13.25 8.20
CA PRO A 9 30.12 -13.64 7.36
C PRO A 9 28.97 -14.00 8.31
N ALA A 10 28.00 -13.11 8.45
CA ALA A 10 26.78 -13.40 9.15
C ALA A 10 26.05 -14.44 8.31
N PHE A 11 26.00 -15.69 8.79
CA PHE A 11 25.12 -16.71 8.24
C PHE A 11 23.68 -16.30 8.56
N HIS A 12 23.16 -15.35 7.78
CA HIS A 12 21.84 -14.77 7.92
C HIS A 12 21.08 -15.04 6.63
N GLN A 13 20.02 -15.85 6.72
CA GLN A 13 19.09 -16.11 5.61
C GLN A 13 17.78 -15.38 5.90
N PRO A 14 17.63 -14.11 5.50
CA PRO A 14 16.38 -13.41 5.68
C PRO A 14 15.33 -13.99 4.73
N LEU A 15 14.28 -14.57 5.30
CA LEU A 15 13.09 -14.96 4.53
C LEU A 15 12.19 -13.75 4.23
N SER A 16 12.32 -12.68 5.03
CA SER A 16 11.66 -11.40 4.80
C SER A 16 12.26 -10.69 3.58
N PRO A 17 11.45 -10.12 2.68
CA PRO A 17 11.94 -9.28 1.59
C PRO A 17 12.60 -8.01 2.16
N SER A 18 13.93 -7.96 2.27
CA SER A 18 14.63 -6.83 2.90
C SER A 18 14.96 -5.68 1.95
N LEU A 19 15.19 -5.96 0.65
CA LEU A 19 15.64 -4.96 -0.34
C LEU A 19 14.91 -5.06 -1.69
N HIS A 20 14.30 -6.21 -1.95
CA HIS A 20 13.75 -6.59 -3.25
C HIS A 20 12.29 -6.12 -3.43
N SER A 21 11.52 -6.04 -2.35
CA SER A 21 10.14 -5.53 -2.36
C SER A 21 10.03 -4.05 -2.78
N GLU A 22 11.07 -3.25 -2.56
CA GLU A 22 11.09 -1.82 -2.91
C GLU A 22 10.99 -1.57 -4.43
N ARG A 23 11.67 -2.38 -5.24
CA ARG A 23 11.56 -2.31 -6.70
C ARG A 23 10.18 -2.75 -7.19
N GLY A 24 9.55 -3.68 -6.46
CA GLY A 24 8.15 -4.04 -6.67
C GLY A 24 7.21 -2.85 -6.43
N LEU A 25 7.44 -2.09 -5.35
CA LEU A 25 6.69 -0.85 -5.07
C LEU A 25 6.87 0.18 -6.19
N VAL A 26 8.09 0.38 -6.70
CA VAL A 26 8.34 1.27 -7.84
C VAL A 26 7.49 0.86 -9.05
N ARG A 27 7.45 -0.44 -9.39
CA ARG A 27 6.63 -0.92 -10.51
C ARG A 27 5.13 -0.72 -10.28
N LEU A 28 4.66 -0.91 -9.05
CA LEU A 28 3.27 -0.66 -8.71
C LEU A 28 2.90 0.81 -8.87
N VAL A 29 3.71 1.73 -8.34
CA VAL A 29 3.51 3.19 -8.50
C VAL A 29 3.48 3.60 -9.97
N ASN A 30 4.35 3.01 -10.80
CA ASN A 30 4.35 3.23 -12.25
C ASN A 30 3.09 2.69 -12.92
N ALA A 31 2.64 1.49 -12.56
CA ALA A 31 1.43 0.88 -13.12
C ALA A 31 0.19 1.73 -12.82
N TRP A 32 0.16 2.39 -11.66
CA TRP A 32 -0.89 3.35 -11.30
C TRP A 32 -0.70 4.76 -11.89
N ASN A 33 0.40 5.02 -12.60
CA ASN A 33 0.76 6.32 -13.19
C ASN A 33 0.77 7.48 -12.16
N TRP A 34 1.26 7.23 -10.95
CA TRP A 34 1.40 8.27 -9.93
C TRP A 34 2.67 9.09 -10.18
N LYS A 35 2.55 10.43 -10.15
CA LYS A 35 3.66 11.37 -10.37
C LYS A 35 3.98 12.24 -9.16
N ASP A 36 2.95 12.56 -8.38
CA ASP A 36 3.03 13.35 -7.16
C ASP A 36 2.34 12.58 -6.04
N PHE A 37 3.04 12.35 -4.93
CA PHE A 37 2.50 11.62 -3.79
C PHE A 37 3.19 12.03 -2.49
N ILE A 38 2.58 11.63 -1.38
CA ILE A 38 3.06 11.90 -0.02
C ILE A 38 3.40 10.57 0.62
N ILE A 39 4.62 10.43 1.13
CA ILE A 39 5.03 9.31 1.96
C ILE A 39 4.83 9.67 3.41
N ILE A 40 3.98 8.90 4.08
CA ILE A 40 3.73 9.00 5.51
C ILE A 40 4.46 7.84 6.19
N TYR A 41 5.26 8.15 7.20
CA TYR A 41 6.06 7.17 7.93
C TYR A 41 6.05 7.47 9.43
N GLU A 42 6.24 6.44 10.26
CA GLU A 42 6.25 6.58 11.71
C GLU A 42 7.65 6.48 12.32
N GLU A 43 8.44 5.51 11.86
CA GLU A 43 9.79 5.25 12.37
C GLU A 43 10.85 5.67 11.34
N ASP A 44 11.98 6.18 11.81
CA ASP A 44 13.08 6.59 10.93
C ASP A 44 13.63 5.41 10.12
N ASP A 45 13.62 4.20 10.70
CA ASP A 45 14.00 2.96 10.00
C ASP A 45 13.06 2.63 8.83
N ALA A 46 11.80 3.06 8.87
CA ALA A 46 10.86 2.86 7.77
C ALA A 46 11.26 3.65 6.51
N ILE A 47 11.88 4.82 6.67
CA ILE A 47 12.46 5.57 5.55
C ILE A 47 13.65 4.84 4.94
N ILE A 48 14.48 4.20 5.78
CA ILE A 48 15.66 3.48 5.31
C ILE A 48 15.23 2.34 4.35
N ARG A 49 14.11 1.67 4.65
CA ARG A 49 13.46 0.65 3.81
C ARG A 49 12.75 1.19 2.56
N LEU A 50 12.84 2.49 2.30
CA LEU A 50 12.33 3.11 1.07
C LEU A 50 13.45 3.85 0.34
N LYS A 51 14.71 3.64 0.74
CA LYS A 51 15.85 4.40 0.21
C LYS A 51 16.04 4.18 -1.28
N ASP A 52 15.90 2.94 -1.75
CA ASP A 52 16.08 2.63 -3.17
C ASP A 52 14.86 3.09 -3.97
N PHE A 53 13.66 2.92 -3.43
CA PHE A 53 12.43 3.51 -3.97
C PHE A 53 12.59 5.04 -4.18
N MET A 54 13.02 5.76 -3.15
CA MET A 54 13.22 7.22 -3.21
C MET A 54 14.28 7.63 -4.24
N LYS A 55 15.36 6.85 -4.35
CA LYS A 55 16.44 7.11 -5.32
C LYS A 55 15.93 6.97 -6.75
N GLU A 56 15.13 5.94 -7.03
CA GLU A 56 14.53 5.75 -8.35
C GLU A 56 13.51 6.84 -8.69
N GLU A 57 12.64 7.22 -7.76
CA GLU A 57 11.61 8.25 -8.02
C GLU A 57 12.20 9.66 -8.19
N LYS A 58 13.28 9.99 -7.46
CA LYS A 58 14.02 11.24 -7.66
C LYS A 58 14.62 11.34 -9.06
N SER A 59 15.07 10.22 -9.64
CA SER A 59 15.59 10.18 -11.01
C SER A 59 14.51 10.48 -12.07
N ARG A 60 13.23 10.33 -11.71
CA ARG A 60 12.06 10.52 -12.59
C ARG A 60 11.38 11.88 -12.45
N ASN A 61 11.97 12.80 -11.68
CA ASN A 61 11.42 14.14 -11.44
C ASN A 61 10.04 14.14 -10.74
N GLY A 62 9.68 13.07 -10.03
CA GLY A 62 8.46 13.02 -9.23
C GLY A 62 8.55 13.92 -7.99
N LYS A 63 7.46 14.59 -7.60
CA LYS A 63 7.44 15.38 -6.37
C LYS A 63 6.95 14.52 -5.22
N CYS A 64 7.89 14.10 -4.39
CA CYS A 64 7.59 13.38 -3.16
C CYS A 64 7.68 14.31 -1.95
N LYS A 65 6.62 14.37 -1.15
CA LYS A 65 6.65 14.99 0.19
C LYS A 65 6.72 13.91 1.25
N TYR A 66 7.44 14.18 2.34
CA TYR A 66 7.62 13.25 3.44
C TYR A 66 7.00 13.82 4.71
N ILE A 67 6.15 13.05 5.38
CA ILE A 67 5.50 13.45 6.61
C ILE A 67 5.76 12.37 7.66
N ASN A 68 6.43 12.75 8.74
CA ASN A 68 6.60 11.90 9.91
C ASN A 68 5.35 12.02 10.79
N PHE A 69 4.72 10.89 11.08
CA PHE A 69 3.49 10.80 11.83
C PHE A 69 3.67 11.18 13.32
N LYS A 70 4.77 10.76 13.97
CA LYS A 70 5.02 11.05 15.40
C LYS A 70 5.20 12.53 15.69
N THR A 71 5.70 13.31 14.73
CA THR A 71 5.92 14.76 14.88
C THR A 71 4.72 15.61 14.50
N THR A 72 3.65 15.02 13.95
CA THR A 72 2.37 15.71 13.75
C THR A 72 1.43 15.32 14.88
N ALA A 73 1.21 16.24 15.83
CA ALA A 73 0.37 16.04 17.04
C ALA A 73 -1.13 15.72 16.77
N THR A 74 -1.49 15.48 15.52
CA THR A 74 -2.80 14.99 15.10
C THR A 74 -2.58 13.58 14.57
N GLY A 75 -2.85 12.58 15.41
CA GLY A 75 -3.05 11.23 14.92
C GLY A 75 -4.06 11.29 13.77
N ILE A 76 -3.68 10.79 12.60
CA ILE A 76 -4.61 10.65 11.49
C ILE A 76 -5.63 9.63 11.96
N CYS A 77 -6.76 10.10 12.49
CA CYS A 77 -7.95 9.29 12.59
C CYS A 77 -8.27 8.88 11.15
N PHE A 78 -8.20 7.58 10.87
CA PHE A 78 -8.71 7.00 9.62
C PHE A 78 -10.17 7.43 9.34
N GLY A 79 -10.91 7.92 10.35
CA GLY A 79 -12.19 8.61 10.21
C GLY A 79 -12.19 9.91 9.37
N LYS A 80 -11.07 10.32 8.78
CA LYS A 80 -10.98 11.45 7.83
C LYS A 80 -10.65 11.02 6.39
N LEU A 81 -11.12 9.83 6.00
CA LEU A 81 -11.00 9.24 4.66
C LEU A 81 -12.07 9.69 3.64
N ASN A 82 -12.83 10.76 3.93
CA ASN A 82 -13.98 11.23 3.15
C ASN A 82 -13.65 12.05 1.89
N SER A 83 -12.53 11.77 1.22
CA SER A 83 -12.14 12.47 -0.01
C SER A 83 -11.57 11.47 -1.00
N ILE A 84 -11.84 11.63 -2.30
CA ILE A 84 -11.33 10.79 -3.40
C ILE A 84 -9.79 10.79 -3.37
N LYS A 85 -9.23 9.87 -2.60
CA LYS A 85 -7.80 9.70 -2.39
C LYS A 85 -7.44 8.27 -2.72
N LYS A 86 -6.20 8.09 -3.14
CA LYS A 86 -5.62 6.78 -3.44
C LYS A 86 -4.53 6.53 -2.43
N TYR A 87 -4.60 5.40 -1.72
CA TYR A 87 -3.62 5.01 -0.72
C TYR A 87 -2.92 3.75 -1.18
N LEU A 88 -1.61 3.73 -1.00
CA LEU A 88 -0.78 2.54 -1.16
C LEU A 88 -0.20 2.20 0.20
N ILE A 89 -0.64 1.08 0.77
CA ILE A 89 -0.14 0.56 2.03
C ILE A 89 1.06 -0.33 1.74
N THR A 90 2.21 0.03 2.29
CA THR A 90 3.48 -0.69 2.09
C THR A 90 3.66 -1.86 3.05
N SER A 91 2.84 -1.97 4.10
CA SER A 91 2.81 -3.13 4.99
C SER A 91 2.32 -4.37 4.25
N LEU A 92 3.02 -5.49 4.45
CA LEU A 92 2.65 -6.80 3.89
C LEU A 92 1.48 -7.47 4.64
N ASP A 93 0.99 -6.84 5.71
CA ASP A 93 -0.04 -7.36 6.62
C ASP A 93 -1.38 -6.62 6.51
N LEU A 94 -1.60 -5.81 5.47
CA LEU A 94 -2.88 -5.13 5.26
C LEU A 94 -4.07 -6.11 5.24
N HIS A 95 -3.87 -7.32 4.69
CA HIS A 95 -4.89 -8.38 4.64
C HIS A 95 -5.31 -8.92 6.02
N THR A 96 -4.57 -8.59 7.08
CA THR A 96 -4.89 -9.01 8.45
C THR A 96 -5.74 -8.00 9.21
N ILE A 97 -5.98 -6.83 8.62
CA ILE A 97 -6.74 -5.73 9.20
C ILE A 97 -8.16 -5.80 8.66
N ASP A 98 -9.13 -5.57 9.54
CA ASP A 98 -10.52 -5.40 9.12
C ASP A 98 -10.69 -4.06 8.41
N MET A 99 -11.16 -4.13 7.16
CA MET A 99 -11.32 -2.98 6.28
C MET A 99 -12.79 -2.65 6.01
N GLU A 100 -13.74 -3.27 6.72
CA GLU A 100 -15.19 -3.07 6.53
C GLU A 100 -15.58 -1.59 6.53
N ASP A 101 -15.10 -0.81 7.49
CA ASP A 101 -15.33 0.63 7.61
C ASP A 101 -14.87 1.45 6.38
N PHE A 102 -13.95 0.91 5.58
CA PHE A 102 -13.38 1.57 4.41
C PHE A 102 -13.93 1.05 3.08
N GLN A 103 -14.68 -0.06 3.08
CA GLN A 103 -15.24 -0.66 1.85
C GLN A 103 -16.21 0.29 1.14
N TYR A 104 -16.98 1.06 1.93
CA TYR A 104 -17.95 2.05 1.43
C TYR A 104 -17.36 3.46 1.31
N GLY A 105 -16.10 3.63 1.65
CA GLY A 105 -15.40 4.90 1.47
C GLY A 105 -15.13 5.16 -0.02
N LYS A 106 -15.23 6.41 -0.47
CA LYS A 106 -14.86 6.84 -1.83
C LYS A 106 -13.32 6.84 -2.06
N THR A 107 -12.61 5.91 -1.46
CA THR A 107 -11.15 5.84 -1.40
C THR A 107 -10.66 4.55 -2.03
N ASN A 108 -9.62 4.66 -2.86
CA ASN A 108 -8.97 3.49 -3.45
C ASN A 108 -7.79 3.06 -2.57
N ILE A 109 -7.87 1.91 -1.92
CA ILE A 109 -6.80 1.36 -1.08
C ILE A 109 -6.17 0.16 -1.79
N THR A 110 -4.89 0.28 -2.10
CA THR A 110 -4.06 -0.80 -2.63
C THR A 110 -3.03 -1.22 -1.58
N GLY A 111 -2.77 -2.51 -1.47
CA GLY A 111 -1.72 -3.06 -0.62
C GLY A 111 -0.92 -4.16 -1.30
N LEU A 112 0.09 -4.63 -0.59
CA LEU A 112 0.89 -5.79 -0.98
C LEU A 112 0.69 -6.90 0.05
N ARG A 113 0.74 -8.15 -0.41
CA ARG A 113 0.68 -9.31 0.47
C ARG A 113 1.69 -10.36 0.03
N LEU A 114 2.47 -10.87 0.99
CA LEU A 114 3.42 -11.96 0.73
C LEU A 114 2.77 -13.34 0.92
N VAL A 115 1.81 -13.44 1.84
CA VAL A 115 1.10 -14.67 2.20
C VAL A 115 0.28 -15.20 1.00
N GLN A 116 0.49 -16.47 0.65
CA GLN A 116 -0.16 -17.14 -0.47
C GLN A 116 -1.38 -17.94 0.00
N GLU A 117 -2.50 -17.25 0.27
CA GLU A 117 -3.72 -17.86 0.85
C GLU A 117 -4.39 -18.92 -0.05
N GLN A 118 -4.08 -18.92 -1.35
CA GLN A 118 -4.58 -19.91 -2.29
C GLN A 118 -3.84 -21.26 -2.20
N ASN A 119 -2.71 -21.33 -1.48
CA ASN A 119 -1.96 -22.56 -1.28
C ASN A 119 -2.79 -23.56 -0.45
N LEU A 120 -2.83 -24.83 -0.88
CA LEU A 120 -3.51 -25.89 -0.13
C LEU A 120 -2.89 -26.09 1.26
N GLU A 121 -1.56 -26.06 1.35
CA GLU A 121 -0.84 -26.18 2.62
C GLU A 121 -1.20 -25.03 3.57
N PHE A 122 -1.45 -23.83 3.04
CA PHE A 122 -1.93 -22.71 3.85
C PHE A 122 -3.30 -23.00 4.46
N LYS A 123 -4.23 -23.55 3.67
CA LYS A 123 -5.57 -23.91 4.15
C LYS A 123 -5.51 -24.99 5.24
N ASP A 124 -4.62 -25.97 5.09
CA ASP A 124 -4.43 -27.03 6.09
C ASP A 124 -3.85 -26.48 7.40
N VAL A 125 -2.80 -25.64 7.32
CA VAL A 125 -2.20 -24.98 8.47
C VAL A 125 -3.22 -24.08 9.18
N LEU A 126 -4.00 -23.29 8.43
CA LEU A 126 -5.03 -22.42 8.98
C LEU A 126 -6.11 -23.22 9.72
N LYS A 127 -6.54 -24.35 9.14
CA LYS A 127 -7.51 -25.26 9.75
C LYS A 127 -6.99 -25.84 11.06
N GLU A 128 -5.73 -26.28 11.09
CA GLU A 128 -5.10 -26.79 12.32
C GLU A 128 -4.99 -25.71 13.40
N ILE A 129 -4.59 -24.50 13.03
CA ILE A 129 -4.51 -23.36 13.95
C ILE A 129 -5.88 -23.05 14.53
N ASN A 130 -6.92 -22.97 13.69
CA ASN A 130 -8.28 -22.69 14.14
C ASN A 130 -8.83 -23.78 15.07
N ALA A 131 -8.58 -25.06 14.80
CA ALA A 131 -8.94 -26.14 15.72
C ALA A 131 -8.28 -25.98 17.10
N ARG A 132 -7.02 -25.52 17.15
CA ARG A 132 -6.33 -25.22 18.42
C ARG A 132 -6.85 -23.95 19.10
N LEU A 133 -7.28 -22.95 18.34
CA LEU A 133 -7.91 -21.74 18.88
C LEU A 133 -9.27 -22.04 19.51
N GLU A 134 -10.08 -22.87 18.85
CA GLU A 134 -11.37 -23.35 19.38
C GLU A 134 -11.20 -24.08 20.72
N GLN A 135 -10.22 -25.00 20.82
CA GLN A 135 -9.89 -25.66 22.08
C GLN A 135 -9.51 -24.67 23.19
N ARG A 136 -8.91 -23.53 22.82
CA ARG A 136 -8.53 -22.45 23.74
C ARG A 136 -9.63 -21.40 23.94
N LYS A 137 -10.84 -21.62 23.37
CA LYS A 137 -11.97 -20.67 23.39
C LYS A 137 -11.59 -19.29 22.84
N LYS A 138 -10.79 -19.27 21.77
CA LYS A 138 -10.44 -18.05 21.03
C LYS A 138 -11.13 -18.05 19.68
N ASP A 139 -11.42 -16.85 19.19
CA ASP A 139 -12.03 -16.66 17.89
C ASP A 139 -11.14 -17.22 16.77
N PRO A 140 -11.75 -17.82 15.73
CA PRO A 140 -11.01 -18.32 14.58
C PRO A 140 -10.42 -17.15 13.79
N ILE A 141 -9.29 -17.42 13.14
CA ILE A 141 -8.63 -16.48 12.22
C ILE A 141 -8.86 -16.91 10.77
N THR A 142 -8.96 -15.95 9.87
CA THR A 142 -9.15 -16.18 8.43
C THR A 142 -7.84 -16.18 7.66
N THR A 143 -6.78 -15.60 8.24
CA THR A 143 -5.46 -15.50 7.61
C THR A 143 -4.34 -15.39 8.65
N LEU A 144 -3.08 -15.37 8.18
CA LEU A 144 -1.87 -15.26 9.01
C LEU A 144 -1.12 -13.96 8.74
N LYS A 145 -0.45 -13.45 9.76
CA LYS A 145 0.54 -12.38 9.62
C LYS A 145 1.77 -12.90 8.88
N THR A 146 2.39 -12.02 8.11
CA THR A 146 3.60 -12.28 7.33
C THR A 146 4.72 -12.84 8.20
N GLU A 147 4.92 -12.29 9.40
CA GLU A 147 5.92 -12.80 10.34
C GLU A 147 5.68 -14.27 10.70
N SER A 148 4.44 -14.64 11.05
CA SER A 148 4.08 -16.02 11.39
C SER A 148 4.26 -16.97 10.20
N THR A 149 3.89 -16.52 9.00
CA THR A 149 4.13 -17.24 7.73
C THR A 149 5.62 -17.50 7.51
N LEU A 150 6.47 -16.48 7.71
CA LEU A 150 7.92 -16.61 7.52
C LEU A 150 8.57 -17.52 8.58
N ILE A 151 8.07 -17.53 9.82
CA ILE A 151 8.52 -18.47 10.86
C ILE A 151 8.21 -19.92 10.44
N TYR A 152 6.98 -20.19 9.99
CA TYR A 152 6.58 -21.52 9.52
C TYR A 152 7.49 -21.99 8.37
N ASP A 153 7.67 -21.13 7.36
CA ASP A 153 8.53 -21.41 6.22
C ASP A 153 9.99 -21.62 6.61
N GLY A 154 10.49 -20.89 7.61
CA GLY A 154 11.84 -21.05 8.13
C GLY A 154 12.06 -22.38 8.84
N VAL A 155 11.10 -22.83 9.65
CA VAL A 155 11.16 -24.14 10.30
C VAL A 155 11.08 -25.26 9.25
N LYS A 156 10.19 -25.13 8.26
CA LYS A 156 10.06 -26.08 7.15
C LYS A 156 11.35 -26.18 6.33
N LEU A 157 11.94 -25.04 5.97
CA LEU A 157 13.22 -24.97 5.29
C LEU A 157 14.32 -25.64 6.09
N PHE A 158 14.43 -25.30 7.38
CA PHE A 158 15.44 -25.86 8.26
C PHE A 158 15.31 -27.39 8.40
N ALA A 159 14.10 -27.90 8.63
CA ALA A 159 13.83 -29.34 8.75
C ALA A 159 14.18 -30.10 7.46
N SER A 160 13.71 -29.61 6.30
CA SER A 160 14.04 -30.23 5.01
C SER A 160 15.54 -30.20 4.70
N SER A 161 16.23 -29.13 5.08
CA SER A 161 17.68 -29.01 4.88
C SER A 161 18.46 -29.97 5.76
N LEU A 162 18.02 -30.16 7.01
CA LEU A 162 18.61 -31.13 7.92
C LEU A 162 18.45 -32.56 7.39
N GLU A 163 17.26 -32.91 6.90
CA GLU A 163 16.98 -34.23 6.30
C GLU A 163 17.88 -34.48 5.07
N GLN A 164 17.99 -33.51 4.16
CA GLN A 164 18.86 -33.62 2.99
C GLN A 164 20.35 -33.74 3.38
N MET A 165 20.78 -33.00 4.40
CA MET A 165 22.14 -33.10 4.91
C MET A 165 22.41 -34.48 5.53
N ASP A 166 21.47 -35.02 6.30
CA ASP A 166 21.60 -36.33 6.92
C ASP A 166 21.66 -37.44 5.86
N LEU A 167 20.81 -37.39 4.83
CA LEU A 167 20.86 -38.33 3.70
C LEU A 167 22.20 -38.28 2.95
N ALA A 168 22.82 -37.10 2.82
CA ALA A 168 24.06 -36.93 2.07
C ALA A 168 25.33 -37.26 2.87
N LYS A 169 25.33 -36.99 4.18
CA LYS A 169 26.53 -37.07 5.04
C LYS A 169 26.43 -38.12 6.15
N ASN A 170 25.24 -38.67 6.41
CA ASN A 170 24.94 -39.57 7.52
C ASN A 170 25.33 -38.92 8.87
N VAL A 171 24.64 -37.83 9.20
CA VAL A 171 24.96 -36.99 10.36
C VAL A 171 24.35 -37.63 11.61
N SER A 172 25.11 -38.55 12.19
CA SER A 172 24.68 -39.29 13.39
C SER A 172 24.60 -38.45 14.68
N VAL A 173 25.39 -37.37 14.80
CA VAL A 173 25.40 -36.51 16.00
C VAL A 173 25.76 -35.07 15.64
N LEU A 174 24.99 -34.11 16.14
CA LEU A 174 25.37 -32.69 16.18
C LEU A 174 26.02 -32.37 17.53
N PRO A 175 27.34 -32.09 17.59
CA PRO A 175 28.02 -31.81 18.85
C PRO A 175 27.50 -30.50 19.48
N PRO A 176 27.47 -30.41 20.82
CA PRO A 176 27.04 -29.20 21.50
C PRO A 176 27.96 -28.03 21.15
N ILE A 177 27.37 -26.87 20.88
CA ILE A 177 28.08 -25.62 20.59
C ILE A 177 28.04 -24.70 21.80
N SER A 178 29.10 -23.93 22.03
CA SER A 178 29.16 -22.93 23.09
C SER A 178 30.01 -21.74 22.66
N CYS A 179 29.39 -20.56 22.76
CA CYS A 179 30.08 -19.29 22.50
C CYS A 179 31.13 -18.97 23.58
N THR A 180 30.95 -19.47 24.81
CA THR A 180 31.89 -19.24 25.92
C THR A 180 33.12 -20.11 25.81
N LEU A 181 32.94 -21.37 25.39
CA LEU A 181 34.03 -22.33 25.20
C LEU A 181 34.67 -22.23 23.80
N MET A 182 34.18 -21.32 22.96
CA MET A 182 34.63 -21.10 21.58
C MET A 182 34.60 -22.37 20.69
N ASN A 183 33.77 -23.36 21.02
CA ASN A 183 33.57 -24.53 20.18
C ASN A 183 32.48 -24.25 19.13
N LYS A 184 32.88 -24.25 17.86
CA LYS A 184 31.99 -24.08 16.71
C LYS A 184 31.40 -25.42 16.26
N GLY A 185 30.18 -25.38 15.73
CA GLY A 185 29.60 -26.54 15.06
C GLY A 185 30.42 -26.94 13.84
N ILE A 186 30.62 -28.24 13.64
CA ILE A 186 31.42 -28.79 12.54
C ILE A 186 30.64 -28.69 11.22
N ASP A 187 29.33 -28.87 11.30
CA ASP A 187 28.44 -28.96 10.15
C ASP A 187 27.66 -27.68 9.85
N GLY A 188 27.92 -26.58 10.58
CA GLY A 188 27.16 -25.34 10.42
C GLY A 188 27.20 -24.78 9.00
N THR A 189 28.39 -24.77 8.37
CA THR A 189 28.55 -24.34 6.97
C THR A 189 27.89 -25.30 5.99
N THR A 190 27.97 -26.61 6.28
CA THR A 190 27.32 -27.64 5.45
C THR A 190 25.81 -27.46 5.49
N LEU A 191 25.21 -27.35 6.68
CA LEU A 191 23.79 -27.11 6.87
C LEU A 191 23.33 -25.81 6.19
N PHE A 192 24.09 -24.72 6.34
CA PHE A 192 23.78 -23.47 5.65
C PHE A 192 23.77 -23.63 4.13
N ASN A 193 24.73 -24.37 3.57
CA ASN A 193 24.76 -24.66 2.14
C ASN A 193 23.59 -25.54 1.70
N PHE A 194 23.15 -26.50 2.53
CA PHE A 194 21.91 -27.24 2.28
C PHE A 194 20.70 -26.32 2.33
N MET A 195 20.56 -25.44 3.33
CA MET A 195 19.46 -24.47 3.40
C MET A 195 19.41 -23.54 2.20
N LYS A 196 20.57 -23.10 1.71
CA LYS A 196 20.66 -22.21 0.54
C LYS A 196 20.22 -22.91 -0.75
N ASN A 197 20.52 -24.19 -0.88
CA ASN A 197 20.24 -24.99 -2.08
C ASN A 197 19.06 -25.97 -1.89
N ALA A 198 18.32 -25.85 -0.79
CA ALA A 198 17.29 -26.81 -0.43
C ALA A 198 16.17 -26.73 -1.47
N ALA A 199 15.99 -27.83 -2.20
CA ALA A 199 14.81 -28.00 -3.03
C ALA A 199 13.65 -28.42 -2.10
N LEU A 200 12.83 -27.45 -1.69
CA LEU A 200 11.62 -27.78 -0.94
C LEU A 200 10.67 -28.62 -1.83
N PRO A 201 10.04 -29.67 -1.27
CA PRO A 201 9.14 -30.54 -2.03
C PRO A 201 7.85 -29.82 -2.47
N SER A 202 7.46 -28.77 -1.75
CA SER A 202 6.33 -27.90 -2.07
C SER A 202 6.66 -26.44 -1.74
N PRO A 203 5.99 -25.46 -2.39
CA PRO A 203 6.10 -24.06 -2.01
C PRO A 203 5.75 -23.84 -0.52
N GLY A 204 6.39 -22.86 0.11
CA GLY A 204 6.02 -22.40 1.44
C GLY A 204 4.71 -21.60 1.43
N LEU A 205 4.29 -21.17 2.62
CA LEU A 205 3.15 -20.29 2.81
C LEU A 205 3.40 -18.88 2.24
N SER A 206 4.66 -18.48 2.10
CA SER A 206 5.09 -17.26 1.40
C SER A 206 5.46 -17.48 -0.07
N GLY A 207 5.12 -18.64 -0.64
CA GLY A 207 5.45 -19.02 -2.01
C GLY A 207 6.78 -19.77 -2.14
N MET A 208 7.39 -19.72 -3.32
CA MET A 208 8.68 -20.38 -3.57
C MET A 208 9.79 -19.73 -2.73
N ILE A 209 10.70 -20.55 -2.19
CA ILE A 209 11.82 -20.10 -1.35
C ILE A 209 13.09 -20.52 -2.06
N GLU A 210 13.79 -19.54 -2.60
CA GLU A 210 15.09 -19.70 -3.25
C GLU A 210 15.99 -18.54 -2.83
N PHE A 211 17.30 -18.78 -2.81
CA PHE A 211 18.29 -17.82 -2.36
C PHE A 211 19.27 -17.47 -3.48
N ASP A 212 19.82 -16.26 -3.46
CA ASP A 212 20.93 -15.84 -4.33
C ASP A 212 22.30 -16.31 -3.80
N ALA A 213 23.37 -15.89 -4.45
CA ALA A 213 24.74 -16.26 -4.08
C ALA A 213 25.14 -15.72 -2.69
N GLU A 214 24.49 -14.67 -2.22
CA GLU A 214 24.74 -14.00 -0.95
C GLU A 214 23.84 -14.55 0.18
N GLY A 215 22.81 -15.33 -0.15
CA GLY A 215 21.89 -15.93 0.82
C GLY A 215 20.64 -15.10 1.07
N PHE A 216 20.37 -14.06 0.27
CA PHE A 216 19.10 -13.35 0.28
C PHE A 216 18.08 -14.09 -0.56
N ARG A 217 16.81 -13.99 -0.16
CA ARG A 217 15.72 -14.59 -0.92
C ARG A 217 15.62 -13.94 -2.30
N SER A 218 15.85 -14.73 -3.35
CA SER A 218 15.92 -14.29 -4.75
C SER A 218 14.58 -14.45 -5.48
N ARG A 219 13.82 -15.49 -5.13
CA ARG A 219 12.49 -15.75 -5.67
C ARG A 219 11.41 -15.31 -4.69
N ILE A 220 10.74 -14.21 -5.02
CA ILE A 220 9.68 -13.60 -4.20
C ILE A 220 8.46 -13.36 -5.10
N SER A 221 7.26 -13.58 -4.59
CA SER A 221 6.02 -13.25 -5.28
C SER A 221 5.13 -12.46 -4.35
N LEU A 222 4.77 -11.24 -4.74
CA LEU A 222 3.90 -10.36 -3.97
C LEU A 222 2.55 -10.27 -4.66
N ASP A 223 1.50 -10.61 -3.93
CA ASP A 223 0.13 -10.35 -4.36
C ASP A 223 -0.13 -8.85 -4.25
N VAL A 224 -0.73 -8.27 -5.29
CA VAL A 224 -1.31 -6.93 -5.24
C VAL A 224 -2.75 -7.09 -4.83
N ILE A 225 -3.10 -6.54 -3.66
CA ILE A 225 -4.45 -6.58 -3.12
C ILE A 225 -5.10 -5.19 -3.20
N TYR A 226 -6.40 -5.16 -3.43
CA TYR A 226 -7.18 -3.95 -3.60
C TYR A 226 -8.48 -4.04 -2.83
N LEU A 227 -8.87 -2.94 -2.18
CA LEU A 227 -10.13 -2.88 -1.44
C LEU A 227 -11.30 -2.65 -2.39
N THR A 228 -12.24 -3.60 -2.40
CA THR A 228 -13.52 -3.51 -3.11
C THR A 228 -14.66 -3.47 -2.09
N ALA A 229 -15.91 -3.29 -2.57
CA ALA A 229 -17.11 -3.39 -1.74
C ALA A 229 -17.31 -4.76 -1.08
N SER A 230 -16.60 -5.79 -1.56
CA SER A 230 -16.58 -7.15 -1.00
C SER A 230 -15.38 -7.44 -0.10
N GLY A 231 -14.53 -6.43 0.16
CA GLY A 231 -13.32 -6.56 0.96
C GLY A 231 -12.02 -6.56 0.14
N LEU A 232 -10.93 -7.05 0.74
CA LEU A 232 -9.63 -7.08 0.07
C LEU A 232 -9.56 -8.24 -0.94
N THR A 233 -9.36 -7.91 -2.22
CA THR A 233 -9.27 -8.89 -3.31
C THR A 233 -7.91 -8.82 -3.98
N LYS A 234 -7.40 -9.98 -4.42
CA LYS A 234 -6.16 -10.03 -5.21
C LYS A 234 -6.44 -9.60 -6.65
N ILE A 235 -5.79 -8.54 -7.10
CA ILE A 235 -5.92 -7.97 -8.44
C ILE A 235 -4.70 -8.24 -9.32
N GLY A 236 -3.62 -8.76 -8.74
CA GLY A 236 -2.41 -8.98 -9.50
C GLY A 236 -1.29 -9.61 -8.70
N THR A 237 -0.16 -9.79 -9.37
CA THR A 237 1.07 -10.31 -8.77
C THR A 237 2.28 -9.53 -9.30
N ILE A 238 3.24 -9.30 -8.43
CA ILE A 238 4.53 -8.67 -8.70
C ILE A 238 5.63 -9.70 -8.43
N VAL A 239 6.46 -9.99 -9.42
CA VAL A 239 7.55 -10.98 -9.33
C VAL A 239 8.86 -10.43 -9.90
N PRO A 240 10.03 -10.87 -9.38
CA PRO A 240 11.32 -10.52 -9.95
C PRO A 240 11.54 -11.26 -11.27
N SER A 241 12.10 -10.57 -12.26
CA SER A 241 12.45 -11.07 -13.59
C SER A 241 13.97 -11.23 -13.74
N LYS A 242 14.39 -12.04 -14.73
CA LYS A 242 15.77 -12.51 -14.94
C LYS A 242 16.82 -11.39 -15.15
N LYS A 243 16.43 -10.14 -15.37
CA LYS A 243 17.33 -8.98 -15.57
C LYS A 243 17.37 -8.00 -14.38
N GLY A 244 16.86 -8.39 -13.21
CA GLY A 244 16.71 -7.49 -12.06
C GLY A 244 15.57 -6.47 -12.23
N GLU A 245 14.80 -6.59 -13.32
CA GLU A 245 13.52 -5.93 -13.52
C GLU A 245 12.43 -6.70 -12.78
N TRP A 246 11.35 -6.01 -12.42
CA TRP A 246 10.18 -6.62 -11.80
C TRP A 246 9.03 -6.61 -12.79
N SER A 247 8.43 -7.77 -13.02
CA SER A 247 7.21 -7.85 -13.82
C SER A 247 6.00 -7.68 -12.92
N ILE A 248 5.03 -6.93 -13.44
CA ILE A 248 3.77 -6.66 -12.78
C ILE A 248 2.67 -7.17 -13.70
N ASN A 249 1.86 -8.08 -13.18
CA ASN A 249 0.65 -8.52 -13.84
C ASN A 249 -0.50 -8.13 -12.94
N ILE A 250 -1.11 -6.98 -13.24
CA ILE A 250 -2.31 -6.52 -12.56
C ILE A 250 -3.42 -6.56 -13.60
N VAL A 251 -4.50 -7.25 -13.25
CA VAL A 251 -5.80 -7.08 -13.87
C VAL A 251 -6.55 -6.18 -12.90
N PRO A 252 -6.62 -4.86 -13.15
CA PRO A 252 -7.51 -4.02 -12.37
C PRO A 252 -8.89 -4.68 -12.42
N PRO A 253 -9.61 -4.77 -11.29
CA PRO A 253 -10.95 -5.34 -11.29
C PRO A 253 -11.73 -4.70 -12.42
N GLU A 254 -12.31 -5.54 -13.28
CA GLU A 254 -12.95 -5.20 -14.55
C GLU A 254 -14.04 -4.16 -14.29
N TYR A 255 -13.63 -2.89 -14.36
CA TYR A 255 -14.32 -1.75 -13.75
C TYR A 255 -14.58 -1.88 -12.24
N PRO A 256 -14.37 -0.82 -11.46
CA PRO A 256 -15.34 -0.53 -10.43
C PRO A 256 -16.62 -0.13 -11.17
N SER A 257 -17.52 -1.07 -11.41
CA SER A 257 -18.89 -0.72 -11.83
C SER A 257 -19.65 0.04 -10.73
N ASP A 258 -19.03 0.26 -9.57
CA ASP A 258 -19.49 1.22 -8.55
C ASP A 258 -18.71 2.55 -8.56
N PHE A 259 -17.73 2.73 -9.45
CA PHE A 259 -17.04 4.03 -9.67
C PHE A 259 -16.96 4.37 -11.16
N GLN A 260 -17.97 3.96 -11.92
CA GLN A 260 -18.21 4.45 -13.28
C GLN A 260 -18.98 5.76 -13.14
N PHE A 261 -18.31 6.87 -13.48
CA PHE A 261 -18.68 8.22 -13.08
C PHE A 261 -18.67 8.39 -11.55
N VAL A 262 -18.32 9.57 -11.06
CA VAL A 262 -19.01 9.99 -9.84
C VAL A 262 -20.47 9.92 -10.29
N GLU A 263 -21.30 9.02 -9.75
CA GLU A 263 -22.75 9.24 -9.78
C GLU A 263 -22.92 10.60 -9.09
N LEU A 264 -22.85 11.64 -9.93
CA LEU A 264 -23.22 13.00 -9.59
C LEU A 264 -24.72 12.95 -9.22
N GLU A 265 -25.43 11.95 -9.74
CA GLU A 265 -26.75 11.51 -9.32
C GLU A 265 -26.88 11.50 -7.79
N ASN A 266 -27.75 12.37 -7.27
CA ASN A 266 -28.01 12.60 -5.85
C ASN A 266 -26.84 13.20 -5.02
N SER A 267 -25.75 13.65 -5.64
CA SER A 267 -24.72 14.44 -4.98
C SER A 267 -25.10 15.93 -4.91
N ASN A 268 -24.65 16.64 -3.88
CA ASN A 268 -24.81 18.10 -3.76
C ASN A 268 -23.44 18.80 -3.79
N PHE A 269 -23.28 19.74 -4.71
CA PHE A 269 -22.02 20.44 -4.93
C PHE A 269 -22.05 21.90 -4.51
N ARG A 270 -21.05 22.30 -3.73
CA ARG A 270 -20.77 23.71 -3.50
C ARG A 270 -19.93 24.27 -4.64
N VAL A 271 -20.49 25.17 -5.43
CA VAL A 271 -19.85 25.75 -6.62
C VAL A 271 -19.30 27.13 -6.28
N THR A 272 -17.98 27.29 -6.36
CA THR A 272 -17.36 28.63 -6.26
C THR A 272 -17.31 29.27 -7.64
N THR A 273 -17.72 30.52 -7.72
CA THR A 273 -17.64 31.31 -8.94
C THR A 273 -17.35 32.77 -8.64
N LYS A 274 -16.99 33.54 -9.66
CA LYS A 274 -16.77 34.99 -9.57
C LYS A 274 -17.85 35.70 -10.38
N LEU A 275 -18.53 36.65 -9.74
CA LEU A 275 -19.52 37.51 -10.39
C LEU A 275 -18.85 38.32 -11.51
N THR A 276 -19.14 37.95 -12.75
CA THR A 276 -18.57 38.53 -13.95
C THR A 276 -19.64 38.47 -15.03
N ASP A 277 -20.04 39.62 -15.54
CA ASP A 277 -20.93 39.74 -16.70
C ASP A 277 -20.21 39.19 -17.96
N PRO A 278 -20.85 38.38 -18.82
CA PRO A 278 -22.23 37.85 -18.76
C PRO A 278 -22.32 36.42 -18.18
N TYR A 279 -21.27 35.96 -17.50
CA TYR A 279 -21.12 34.56 -17.09
C TYR A 279 -21.92 34.21 -15.83
N VAL A 280 -21.76 35.01 -14.76
CA VAL A 280 -22.52 34.87 -13.51
C VAL A 280 -22.83 36.26 -12.97
N MET A 281 -24.11 36.56 -12.82
CA MET A 281 -24.66 37.84 -12.40
C MET A 281 -25.76 37.61 -11.38
N TYR A 282 -26.08 38.63 -10.59
CA TYR A 282 -27.30 38.63 -9.80
C TYR A 282 -28.48 39.02 -10.68
N ARG A 283 -29.60 38.33 -10.54
CA ARG A 283 -30.88 38.77 -11.10
C ARG A 283 -31.28 40.11 -10.49
N GLU A 284 -31.99 40.95 -11.24
CA GLU A 284 -32.52 42.22 -10.72
C GLU A 284 -33.37 42.04 -9.45
N SER A 285 -34.11 40.93 -9.38
CA SER A 285 -34.98 40.56 -8.26
C SER A 285 -34.30 39.66 -7.21
N ALA A 286 -32.97 39.50 -7.25
CA ALA A 286 -32.22 38.61 -6.36
C ALA A 286 -32.50 38.81 -4.85
N LYS A 287 -32.86 40.03 -4.42
CA LYS A 287 -33.22 40.32 -3.02
C LYS A 287 -34.49 39.60 -2.53
N LYS A 288 -35.35 39.16 -3.44
CA LYS A 288 -36.60 38.43 -3.15
C LYS A 288 -36.50 36.93 -3.41
N MET A 289 -35.37 36.47 -3.93
CA MET A 289 -35.12 35.08 -4.33
C MET A 289 -34.19 34.39 -3.32
N PHE A 290 -34.19 33.06 -3.31
CA PHE A 290 -33.36 32.26 -2.41
C PHE A 290 -32.48 31.28 -3.19
N GLY A 291 -31.37 30.84 -2.58
CA GLY A 291 -30.46 29.87 -3.19
C GLY A 291 -29.91 30.31 -4.54
N ASN A 292 -29.94 29.39 -5.51
CA ASN A 292 -29.40 29.58 -6.87
C ASN A 292 -30.25 30.49 -7.75
N GLU A 293 -31.54 30.66 -7.47
CA GLU A 293 -32.45 31.49 -8.27
C GLU A 293 -32.02 32.97 -8.31
N ARG A 294 -31.20 33.38 -7.34
CA ARG A 294 -30.63 34.73 -7.27
C ARG A 294 -29.64 35.03 -8.38
N PHE A 295 -29.16 34.01 -9.09
CA PHE A 295 -28.11 34.13 -10.10
C PHE A 295 -28.65 33.88 -11.52
N GLU A 296 -28.01 34.50 -12.50
CA GLU A 296 -28.24 34.29 -13.93
C GLU A 296 -26.95 34.49 -14.73
N GLY A 297 -26.92 34.03 -15.97
CA GLY A 297 -25.80 34.18 -16.89
C GLY A 297 -25.37 32.85 -17.52
N TYR A 298 -24.48 32.95 -18.50
CA TYR A 298 -24.10 31.81 -19.34
C TYR A 298 -23.59 30.58 -18.55
N ALA A 299 -22.78 30.83 -17.51
CA ALA A 299 -22.23 29.73 -16.70
C ALA A 299 -23.29 29.12 -15.77
N VAL A 300 -24.30 29.90 -15.36
CA VAL A 300 -25.44 29.42 -14.56
C VAL A 300 -26.32 28.50 -15.41
N ASP A 301 -26.59 28.89 -16.67
CA ASP A 301 -27.38 28.08 -17.60
C ASP A 301 -26.67 26.75 -17.93
N LEU A 302 -25.35 26.80 -18.13
CA LEU A 302 -24.54 25.59 -18.36
C LEU A 302 -24.54 24.68 -17.11
N LEU A 303 -24.40 25.23 -15.91
CA LEU A 303 -24.49 24.46 -14.66
C LEU A 303 -25.84 23.78 -14.49
N ASN A 304 -26.94 24.47 -14.80
CA ASN A 304 -28.28 23.90 -14.75
C ASN A 304 -28.42 22.74 -15.76
N ALA A 305 -27.95 22.91 -17.00
CA ALA A 305 -28.01 21.86 -18.01
C ALA A 305 -27.16 20.63 -17.63
N LEU A 306 -25.98 20.85 -17.03
CA LEU A 306 -25.14 19.76 -16.51
C LEU A 306 -25.79 19.06 -15.32
N ALA A 307 -26.41 19.82 -14.41
CA ALA A 307 -27.11 19.28 -13.25
C ALA A 307 -28.30 18.42 -13.66
N GLU A 308 -29.05 18.84 -14.69
CA GLU A 308 -30.15 18.06 -15.26
C GLU A 308 -29.65 16.78 -15.96
N TYR A 309 -28.60 16.88 -16.79
CA TYR A 309 -28.05 15.75 -17.54
C TYR A 309 -27.35 14.71 -16.65
N LEU A 310 -26.71 15.14 -15.57
CA LEU A 310 -25.91 14.29 -14.67
C LEU A 310 -26.60 14.05 -13.31
N HIS A 311 -27.83 14.52 -13.15
CA HIS A 311 -28.70 14.33 -11.97
C HIS A 311 -28.13 14.79 -10.61
N PHE A 312 -27.29 15.83 -10.59
CA PHE A 312 -26.79 16.41 -9.34
C PHE A 312 -27.53 17.67 -8.89
N THR A 313 -27.34 18.02 -7.62
CA THR A 313 -27.76 19.30 -7.05
C THR A 313 -26.53 20.16 -6.75
N PHE A 314 -26.70 21.48 -6.71
CA PHE A 314 -25.59 22.38 -6.40
C PHE A 314 -26.06 23.65 -5.70
N GLU A 315 -25.13 24.35 -5.05
CA GLU A 315 -25.31 25.68 -4.48
C GLU A 315 -24.22 26.62 -4.99
N ILE A 316 -24.60 27.77 -5.55
CA ILE A 316 -23.66 28.81 -5.99
C ILE A 316 -23.22 29.64 -4.78
N ASN A 317 -21.93 29.63 -4.50
CA ASN A 317 -21.30 30.45 -3.48
C ASN A 317 -20.21 31.33 -4.12
N PRO A 318 -20.48 32.62 -4.37
CA PRO A 318 -19.48 33.52 -4.91
C PRO A 318 -18.22 33.57 -4.05
N VAL A 319 -17.06 33.56 -4.70
CA VAL A 319 -15.75 33.60 -4.05
C VAL A 319 -15.63 34.83 -3.16
N LYS A 320 -15.23 34.64 -1.90
CA LYS A 320 -15.30 35.70 -0.88
C LYS A 320 -14.43 36.92 -1.20
N ASP A 321 -13.27 36.70 -1.80
CA ASP A 321 -12.30 37.75 -2.11
C ASP A 321 -12.44 38.32 -3.54
N GLY A 322 -13.40 37.82 -4.32
CA GLY A 322 -13.67 38.26 -5.70
C GLY A 322 -12.56 37.92 -6.72
N LYS A 323 -11.58 37.07 -6.37
CA LYS A 323 -10.40 36.79 -7.21
C LYS A 323 -10.46 35.39 -7.83
N HIS A 324 -9.86 35.25 -9.01
CA HIS A 324 -9.68 33.93 -9.64
C HIS A 324 -8.69 33.07 -8.84
N GLY A 325 -7.56 33.66 -8.46
CA GLY A 325 -6.58 33.05 -7.59
C GLY A 325 -5.17 33.49 -7.97
N SER A 326 -4.38 33.83 -6.96
CA SER A 326 -2.97 34.16 -7.06
C SER A 326 -2.20 33.43 -5.97
N PHE A 327 -1.04 32.90 -6.36
CA PHE A 327 -0.16 32.22 -5.43
C PHE A 327 0.63 33.25 -4.63
N ASN A 328 0.51 33.22 -3.32
CA ASN A 328 1.33 34.04 -2.44
C ASN A 328 2.67 33.34 -2.19
N THR A 329 3.76 33.93 -2.66
CA THR A 329 5.11 33.35 -2.57
C THR A 329 5.65 33.29 -1.14
N THR A 330 5.15 34.15 -0.25
CA THR A 330 5.51 34.23 1.17
C THR A 330 4.73 33.23 2.01
N THR A 331 3.41 33.18 1.88
CA THR A 331 2.56 32.26 2.66
C THR A 331 2.42 30.87 2.05
N LYS A 332 2.89 30.68 0.80
CA LYS A 332 2.78 29.44 0.01
C LYS A 332 1.33 28.94 -0.17
N LEU A 333 0.37 29.85 -0.13
CA LEU A 333 -1.06 29.55 -0.28
C LEU A 333 -1.65 30.24 -1.52
N TRP A 334 -2.62 29.59 -2.14
CA TRP A 334 -3.48 30.18 -3.16
C TRP A 334 -4.66 30.92 -2.50
N ASN A 335 -5.01 32.09 -3.04
CA ASN A 335 -6.26 32.79 -2.73
C ASN A 335 -7.29 32.58 -3.86
N GLY A 336 -8.41 33.30 -3.84
CA GLY A 336 -9.42 33.23 -4.87
C GLY A 336 -10.10 31.87 -4.97
N MET A 337 -10.75 31.65 -6.11
CA MET A 337 -11.42 30.40 -6.44
C MET A 337 -10.43 29.22 -6.40
N ILE A 338 -9.21 29.39 -6.92
CA ILE A 338 -8.16 28.36 -6.84
C ILE A 338 -7.87 27.98 -5.38
N GLY A 339 -7.76 28.96 -4.49
CA GLY A 339 -7.55 28.74 -3.07
C GLY A 339 -8.71 28.03 -2.38
N GLU A 340 -9.96 28.25 -2.80
CA GLU A 340 -11.12 27.55 -2.26
C GLU A 340 -11.14 26.06 -2.65
N ILE A 341 -10.73 25.72 -3.88
CA ILE A 341 -10.59 24.32 -4.33
C ILE A 341 -9.49 23.61 -3.55
N PHE A 342 -8.30 24.23 -3.42
CA PHE A 342 -7.18 23.62 -2.69
C PHE A 342 -7.48 23.35 -1.22
N ARG A 343 -8.46 24.05 -0.66
CA ARG A 343 -8.94 23.86 0.72
C ARG A 343 -10.14 22.91 0.82
N ASP A 344 -10.54 22.25 -0.27
CA ASP A 344 -11.74 21.40 -0.38
C ASP A 344 -13.03 22.13 0.07
N VAL A 345 -13.14 23.44 -0.17
CA VAL A 345 -14.31 24.23 0.25
C VAL A 345 -15.38 24.27 -0.84
N SER A 346 -14.98 24.13 -2.10
CA SER A 346 -15.84 24.32 -3.28
C SER A 346 -15.25 23.60 -4.51
N MET A 347 -16.09 23.22 -5.48
CA MET A 347 -15.66 22.85 -6.83
C MET A 347 -15.65 24.09 -7.75
N LEU A 348 -14.74 24.14 -8.72
CA LEU A 348 -14.63 25.24 -9.68
C LEU A 348 -15.64 25.10 -10.82
N PHE A 349 -16.26 26.21 -11.21
CA PHE A 349 -16.91 26.35 -12.51
C PHE A 349 -16.47 27.62 -13.21
#